data_AF-A0A2N2PQ40-F1
#
_entry.id   AF-A0A2N2PQ40-F1
#
_cell.length_a   1.000
_cell.length_b   1.000
_cell.length_c   1.000
_cell.angle_alpha   90.00
_cell.angle_beta   90.00
_cell.angle_gamma   90.00
#
_symmetry.space_group_name_H-M   'P 1'
#
loop_
_entity.id
_entity.type
_entity.pdbx_description
1 polymer ?
#
loop_
_entity_poly.entity_id
_entity_poly.type
_entity_poly.pdbx_seq_one_letter_code
_entity_poly.pdbx_strand_id
1 'polypeptide(L)'
;DLRVADEMIRRFERLYWLSSEQFYELYNQGLLDNGEHLLDFSQWAGFCKLRQRRLEAFNRLSREQVTRWHMSGEPIHLERREPVIEPVPA
;
A
#
# COMPACT_ATOMS: atom_id res chain seq x y z
N ASP A 1 8.11 -8.09 7.20
CA ASP A 1 6.79 -8.61 7.60
C ASP A 1 5.72 -7.56 7.29
N LEU A 2 4.62 -7.93 6.64
CA LEU A 2 3.53 -7.02 6.26
C LEU A 2 2.80 -6.46 7.48
N ARG A 3 2.57 -7.32 8.48
CA ARG A 3 1.84 -6.93 9.69
C ARG A 3 2.59 -5.85 10.43
N VAL A 4 3.91 -6.01 10.52
CA VAL A 4 4.81 -5.01 11.09
C VAL A 4 4.77 -3.71 10.30
N ALA A 5 4.78 -3.75 8.97
CA ALA A 5 4.69 -2.53 8.15
C ALA A 5 3.36 -1.77 8.38
N ASP A 6 2.23 -2.47 8.44
CA ASP A 6 0.93 -1.85 8.70
C ASP A 6 0.80 -1.32 10.12
N GLU A 7 1.32 -2.05 11.12
CA GLU A 7 1.36 -1.58 12.51
C GLU A 7 2.21 -0.31 12.66
N MET A 8 3.38 -0.26 11.98
CA MET A 8 4.24 0.92 11.98
C MET A 8 3.58 2.10 11.29
N ILE A 9 2.95 1.90 10.12
CA ILE A 9 2.21 2.98 9.45
C ILE A 9 1.12 3.53 10.37
N ARG A 10 0.29 2.67 10.96
CA ARG A 10 -0.77 3.12 11.89
C ARG A 10 -0.22 3.84 13.11
N ARG A 11 0.97 3.44 13.59
CA ARG A 11 1.65 4.14 14.69
C ARG A 11 2.03 5.56 14.26
N PHE A 12 2.67 5.72 13.10
CA PHE A 12 3.08 7.02 12.62
C PHE A 12 1.90 7.95 12.33
N GLU A 13 0.82 7.44 11.73
CA GLU A 13 -0.41 8.21 11.50
C GLU A 13 -0.98 8.79 12.80
N ARG A 14 -0.95 8.01 13.90
CA ARG A 14 -1.39 8.49 15.22
C ARG A 14 -0.42 9.47 15.86
N LEU A 15 0.89 9.29 15.67
CA LEU A 15 1.90 10.16 16.27
C LEU A 15 1.94 11.53 15.60
N TYR A 16 1.84 11.55 14.27
CA TYR A 16 1.98 12.77 13.47
C TYR A 16 0.65 13.35 12.98
N TRP A 17 -0.48 12.70 13.27
CA TRP A 17 -1.83 13.16 12.92
C TRP A 17 -1.97 13.44 11.42
N LEU A 18 -1.32 12.59 10.62
CA LEU A 18 -1.18 12.76 9.18
C LEU A 18 -1.41 11.39 8.53
N SER A 19 -2.26 11.34 7.51
CA SER A 19 -2.45 10.07 6.79
C SER A 19 -1.15 9.67 6.09
N SER A 20 -0.90 8.37 5.99
CA SER A 20 0.28 7.86 5.29
C SER A 20 0.35 8.25 3.80
N GLU A 21 -0.80 8.55 3.19
CA GLU A 21 -0.89 9.09 1.82
C GLU A 21 -0.39 10.54 1.78
N GLN A 22 -0.95 11.43 2.61
CA GLN A 22 -0.56 12.83 2.68
C GLN A 22 0.89 12.99 3.13
N PHE A 23 1.34 12.19 4.10
CA PHE A 23 2.74 12.11 4.50
C PHE A 23 3.63 11.79 3.30
N TYR A 24 3.30 10.75 2.53
CA TYR A 24 4.16 10.31 1.43
C TYR A 24 4.20 11.33 0.28
N GLU A 25 3.11 12.05 0.03
CA GLU A 25 3.08 13.17 -0.91
C GLU A 25 4.03 14.30 -0.47
N LEU A 26 3.89 14.77 0.78
CA LEU A 26 4.73 15.82 1.33
C LEU A 26 6.21 15.41 1.38
N TYR A 27 6.49 14.15 1.73
CA TYR A 27 7.83 13.56 1.74
C TYR A 27 8.46 13.63 0.34
N ASN A 28 7.73 13.21 -0.70
CA ASN A 28 8.23 13.23 -2.07
C ASN A 28 8.43 14.65 -2.63
N GLN A 29 7.69 15.63 -2.11
CA GLN A 29 7.85 17.04 -2.46
C GLN A 29 9.01 17.71 -1.70
N GLY A 30 9.63 17.03 -0.73
CA GLY A 30 10.67 17.61 0.12
C GLY A 30 10.16 18.70 1.07
N LEU A 31 8.86 18.67 1.40
CA LEU A 31 8.21 19.67 2.27
C LEU A 31 8.21 19.25 3.74
N LEU A 32 8.67 18.04 4.04
CA LEU A 32 8.70 17.53 5.40
C LEU A 32 10.00 17.88 6.10
N ASP A 33 9.86 18.77 7.09
CA ASP A 33 10.88 19.07 8.09
C ASP A 33 12.21 19.61 7.51
N ASN A 34 13.07 20.14 8.38
CA ASN A 34 14.40 20.65 8.02
C ASN A 34 15.50 19.57 8.15
N GLY A 35 15.11 18.31 8.38
CA GLY A 35 16.00 17.17 8.60
C GLY A 35 16.05 16.64 10.04
N GLU A 36 15.38 17.29 11.00
CA GLU A 36 15.31 16.85 12.41
C GLU A 36 14.79 15.41 12.58
N HIS A 37 13.85 14.98 11.75
CA HIS A 37 13.21 13.66 11.81
C HIS A 37 13.54 12.75 10.61
N LEU A 38 14.69 12.97 9.95
CA LEU A 38 15.06 12.27 8.71
C LEU A 38 14.96 10.73 8.81
N LEU A 39 15.42 10.15 9.93
CA LEU A 39 15.41 8.69 10.11
C LEU A 39 13.97 8.14 10.19
N ASP A 40 13.12 8.78 10.98
CA ASP A 40 11.73 8.35 11.17
C ASP A 40 10.94 8.50 9.87
N PHE A 41 11.12 9.62 9.17
CA PHE A 41 10.41 9.89 7.92
C PHE A 41 10.88 8.98 6.79
N SER A 42 12.18 8.72 6.67
CA SER A 42 12.69 7.75 5.69
C SER A 42 12.18 6.34 5.96
N GLN A 43 12.07 5.94 7.24
CA GLN A 43 11.49 4.65 7.62
C GLN A 43 9.99 4.59 7.28
N TRP A 44 9.20 5.61 7.64
CA TRP A 44 7.78 5.67 7.34
C TRP A 44 7.53 5.63 5.82
N ALA A 45 8.30 6.40 5.04
CA ALA A 45 8.22 6.40 3.58
C ALA A 45 8.52 5.02 2.99
N GLY A 46 9.47 4.28 3.57
CA GLY A 46 9.76 2.89 3.21
C GLY A 46 8.54 1.97 3.39
N PHE A 47 7.83 2.07 4.52
CA PHE A 47 6.62 1.30 4.76
C PHE A 47 5.47 1.70 3.81
N CYS A 48 5.26 3.01 3.60
CA CYS A 48 4.26 3.51 2.66
C CYS A 48 4.48 2.95 1.25
N LYS A 49 5.72 2.99 0.77
CA LYS A 49 6.11 2.46 -0.54
C LYS A 49 5.89 0.95 -0.65
N LEU A 50 6.21 0.18 0.38
CA LEU A 50 5.96 -1.26 0.41
C LEU A 50 4.46 -1.57 0.32
N ARG A 51 3.64 -0.85 1.10
CA ARG A 51 2.18 -0.99 1.08
C ARG A 51 1.60 -0.63 -0.29
N GLN A 52 2.06 0.47 -0.89
CA GLN A 52 1.64 0.91 -2.23
C GLN A 52 1.93 -0.16 -3.30
N ARG A 53 3.16 -0.68 -3.36
CA ARG A 53 3.53 -1.74 -4.31
C ARG A 53 2.66 -2.98 -4.19
N ARG A 54 2.30 -3.37 -2.96
CA ARG A 54 1.41 -4.51 -2.72
C ARG A 54 -0.02 -4.23 -3.15
N LEU A 55 -0.53 -3.04 -2.85
CA LEU A 55 -1.86 -2.64 -3.29
C LEU A 55 -1.95 -2.58 -4.82
N GLU A 56 -0.93 -2.06 -5.50
CA GLU A 56 -0.83 -2.06 -6.96
C GLU A 56 -0.81 -3.47 -7.54
N ALA A 57 0.00 -4.37 -6.97
CA ALA A 57 0.06 -5.77 -7.37
C ALA A 57 -1.30 -6.46 -7.21
N PHE A 58 -1.96 -6.27 -6.07
CA PHE A 58 -3.29 -6.80 -5.81
C PHE A 58 -4.33 -6.23 -6.75
N ASN A 59 -4.35 -4.91 -6.96
CA ASN A 59 -5.29 -4.24 -7.87
C ASN A 59 -5.09 -4.68 -9.33
N ARG A 60 -3.88 -5.07 -9.73
CA ARG A 60 -3.64 -5.68 -11.05
C ARG A 60 -4.33 -7.04 -11.16
N LEU A 61 -4.08 -7.94 -10.21
CA LEU A 61 -4.71 -9.28 -10.19
C LEU A 61 -6.23 -9.19 -10.08
N SER A 62 -6.74 -8.26 -9.28
CA SER A 62 -8.17 -8.00 -9.13
C SER A 62 -8.79 -7.55 -10.46
N ARG A 63 -8.15 -6.65 -11.20
CA ARG A 63 -8.61 -6.21 -12.53
C ARG A 63 -8.64 -7.34 -13.56
N GLU A 64 -7.63 -8.20 -13.55
CA GLU A 64 -7.59 -9.40 -14.42
C GLU A 64 -8.75 -10.33 -14.09
N GLN A 65 -9.02 -10.58 -12.80
CA GLN A 65 -10.14 -11.40 -12.35
C GLN A 65 -11.50 -10.83 -12.78
N VAL A 66 -11.71 -9.53 -12.56
CA VAL A 66 -12.94 -8.84 -12.95
C VAL A 66 -13.16 -8.90 -14.47
N THR A 67 -12.10 -8.72 -15.25
CA THR A 67 -12.16 -8.88 -16.72
C THR A 67 -12.59 -10.29 -17.11
N ARG A 68 -12.01 -11.33 -16.48
CA ARG A 68 -12.41 -12.74 -16.74
C ARG A 68 -13.87 -12.99 -16.43
N TRP A 69 -14.38 -12.46 -15.32
CA TRP A 69 -15.80 -12.58 -14.97
C TRP A 69 -16.71 -11.87 -15.97
N HIS A 70 -16.35 -10.68 -16.43
CA HIS A 70 -17.13 -10.00 -17.45
C HIS A 70 -17.16 -10.76 -18.78
N MET A 71 -16.08 -11.47 -19.13
CA MET A 71 -16.00 -12.27 -20.35
C MET A 71 -16.79 -13.57 -20.29
N SER A 72 -17.09 -14.14 -19.11
CA SER A 72 -17.85 -15.39 -19.01
C SER A 72 -19.33 -15.23 -19.35
N GLY A 73 -19.88 -14.01 -19.24
CA GLY A 73 -21.30 -13.74 -19.47
C GLY A 73 -22.23 -14.34 -18.41
N GLU A 74 -21.69 -14.98 -17.38
CA GLU A 74 -22.42 -15.56 -16.26
C GLU A 74 -22.48 -14.59 -15.06
N PRO A 75 -23.49 -14.71 -14.18
CA PRO A 75 -23.51 -13.99 -12.92
C PRO A 75 -22.25 -14.26 -12.10
N ILE A 76 -21.61 -13.20 -11.58
CA ILE A 76 -20.38 -13.31 -10.80
C ILE A 76 -20.67 -14.01 -9.46
N HIS A 77 -20.09 -15.19 -9.26
CA HIS A 77 -20.10 -15.88 -7.97
C HIS A 77 -18.77 -15.66 -7.23
N LEU A 78 -18.82 -15.00 -6.07
CA LEU A 78 -17.64 -14.73 -5.25
C LEU A 78 -17.40 -15.88 -4.28
N GLU A 79 -16.38 -16.69 -4.56
CA GLU A 79 -15.91 -17.68 -3.59
C GLU A 79 -14.91 -17.07 -2.61
N ARG A 80 -15.04 -17.41 -1.33
CA ARG A 80 -14.05 -17.04 -0.31
C ARG A 80 -12.80 -17.89 -0.48
N ARG A 81 -11.82 -17.38 -1.22
CA ARG A 81 -10.48 -17.96 -1.35
C ARG A 81 -9.43 -16.88 -1.14
N GLU A 82 -8.35 -17.21 -0.45
CA GLU A 82 -7.22 -16.29 -0.26
C GLU A 82 -6.28 -16.38 -1.48
N PRO A 83 -6.09 -15.29 -2.24
CA PRO A 83 -5.16 -15.28 -3.36
C PRO A 83 -3.71 -15.22 -2.86
N VAL A 84 -2.83 -16.05 -3.43
CA VAL A 84 -1.39 -15.97 -3.19
C VAL A 84 -0.85 -14.79 -4.01
N ILE A 85 -0.40 -13.72 -3.34
CA ILE A 85 0.16 -12.53 -3.98
C ILE A 85 1.69 -12.62 -3.93
N GLU A 86 2.31 -12.86 -5.07
CA GLU A 86 3.77 -12.73 -5.21
C GLU A 86 4.17 -11.26 -5.41
N PRO A 87 5.27 -10.79 -4.80
CA PRO A 87 5.74 -9.42 -4.98
C PRO A 87 6.21 -9.19 -6.43
N VAL A 88 5.80 -8.07 -7.03
CA VAL A 88 6.27 -7.66 -8.36
C VAL A 88 7.78 -7.33 -8.28
N PRO A 89 8.62 -7.91 -9.15
CA PRO A 89 10.06 -7.62 -9.15
C PRO A 89 10.33 -6.13 -9.48
N ALA A 90 11.42 -5.62 -8.88
CA ALA A 90 11.83 -4.21 -8.94
C ALA A 90 12.40 -3.79 -10.29
#